data_AF-A0A1Q7INI9-F1
#
_entry.id   AF-A0A1Q7INI9-F1
#
_cell.length_a   1.000
_cell.length_b   1.000
_cell.length_c   1.000
_cell.angle_alpha   90.00
_cell.angle_beta   90.00
_cell.angle_gamma   90.00
#
_symmetry.space_group_name_H-M   'P 1'
#
loop_
_entity.id
_entity.type
_entity.pdbx_description
1 polymer ?
#
loop_
_entity_poly.entity_id
_entity_poly.type
_entity_poly.pdbx_seq_one_letter_code
_entity_poly.pdbx_strand_id
1 'polypeptide(L)'
;MREATTMKGFDRRTFLKLAGGSTVAAAAAVVSGAALRLPEAPRYLTFRASAGLPAKPLPSMVTKIVEGHVDLESGSGTITSRVLAGHPVPSQIALPGLTRLIRVTSATQEGGSVRLTGVVDDRSQLLRGESPNLEFVIDRKLGTVTAPLAGHNVTLTIE
;
A
#
# COMPACT_ATOMS: atom_id res chain seq x y z
N MET A 1 18.62 61.43 -4.98
CA MET A 1 18.08 61.54 -3.60
C MET A 1 17.24 60.30 -3.33
N ARG A 2 17.34 59.80 -2.08
CA ARG A 2 16.79 58.52 -1.59
C ARG A 2 15.27 58.54 -1.52
N GLU A 3 14.65 57.37 -1.67
CA GLU A 3 13.53 56.86 -0.83
C GLU A 3 13.18 55.43 -1.32
N ALA A 4 13.49 54.37 -0.57
CA ALA A 4 12.89 53.88 0.68
C ALA A 4 11.87 52.75 0.40
N THR A 5 12.35 51.52 0.61
CA THR A 5 11.56 50.29 0.74
C THR A 5 10.40 50.46 1.72
N THR A 6 9.22 50.01 1.34
CA THR A 6 8.17 49.59 2.27
C THR A 6 7.43 48.40 1.65
N MET A 7 7.74 47.19 2.16
CA MET A 7 6.94 45.99 1.92
C MET A 7 5.61 46.15 2.66
N LYS A 8 4.49 46.10 1.94
CA LYS A 8 3.15 46.18 2.53
C LYS A 8 2.45 44.83 2.45
N GLY A 9 2.44 44.18 3.62
CA GLY A 9 1.48 43.21 4.17
C GLY A 9 0.70 42.29 3.22
N PHE A 10 0.90 40.98 3.41
CA PHE A 10 -0.05 39.95 3.00
C PHE A 10 -1.44 40.23 3.61
N ASP A 11 -2.42 40.49 2.75
CA ASP A 11 -3.79 40.80 3.12
C ASP A 11 -4.56 39.51 3.45
N ARG A 12 -4.83 39.31 4.74
CA ARG A 12 -5.51 38.11 5.29
C ARG A 12 -6.99 38.04 4.88
N ARG A 13 -7.51 39.07 4.19
CA ARG A 13 -8.88 39.11 3.67
C ARG A 13 -9.08 38.40 2.33
N THR A 14 -8.01 38.00 1.64
CA THR A 14 -8.10 37.27 0.37
C THR A 14 -8.28 35.75 0.58
N PHE A 15 -7.94 35.22 1.75
CA PHE A 15 -8.00 33.78 2.02
C PHE A 15 -9.40 33.26 2.42
N LEU A 16 -10.34 34.16 2.76
CA LEU A 16 -11.69 33.80 3.20
C LEU A 16 -12.78 34.00 2.12
N LYS A 17 -12.39 34.30 0.88
CA LYS A 17 -13.32 34.34 -0.28
C LYS A 17 -13.46 33.01 -1.03
N LEU A 18 -12.84 31.93 -0.55
CA LEU A 18 -12.89 30.61 -1.20
C LEU A 18 -13.47 29.52 -0.29
N ALA A 19 -14.35 29.92 0.63
CA ALA A 19 -15.19 28.99 1.40
C ALA A 19 -16.60 29.59 1.52
N GLY A 20 -17.55 29.04 0.78
CA GLY A 20 -18.98 29.36 0.94
C GLY A 20 -19.71 29.39 -0.40
N GLY A 21 -20.32 28.27 -0.77
CA GLY A 21 -21.13 28.20 -1.99
C GLY A 21 -21.70 26.81 -2.25
N SER A 22 -22.54 26.33 -1.36
CA SER A 22 -23.42 25.18 -1.57
C SER A 22 -24.26 25.35 -2.85
N THR A 23 -24.16 24.43 -3.80
CA THR A 23 -25.29 24.05 -4.66
C THR A 23 -25.20 22.56 -4.99
N VAL A 24 -26.24 21.83 -4.60
CA VAL A 24 -26.54 20.49 -5.11
C VAL A 24 -26.91 20.67 -6.58
N ALA A 25 -25.98 20.37 -7.49
CA ALA A 25 -26.33 20.21 -8.90
C ALA A 25 -26.72 18.74 -9.12
N ALA A 26 -28.02 18.46 -8.97
CA ALA A 26 -28.62 17.32 -9.66
C ALA A 26 -28.54 17.60 -11.16
N ALA A 27 -27.40 17.29 -11.77
CA ALA A 27 -27.24 17.33 -13.20
C ALA A 27 -27.88 16.08 -13.80
N ALA A 28 -29.16 16.18 -14.13
CA ALA A 28 -29.78 15.32 -15.12
C ALA A 28 -29.14 15.64 -16.48
N ALA A 29 -27.97 15.06 -16.74
CA ALA A 29 -27.34 15.08 -18.05
C ALA A 29 -27.57 13.71 -18.68
N VAL A 30 -28.58 13.63 -19.55
CA VAL A 30 -28.76 12.52 -20.48
C VAL A 30 -27.67 12.67 -21.55
N VAL A 31 -26.46 12.18 -21.26
CA VAL A 31 -25.38 12.07 -22.23
C VAL A 31 -25.44 10.69 -22.85
N SER A 32 -26.23 10.58 -23.91
CA SER A 32 -26.18 9.43 -24.79
C SER A 32 -24.86 9.42 -25.55
N GLY A 33 -24.01 8.41 -25.30
CA GLY A 33 -23.11 7.91 -26.35
C GLY A 33 -21.67 8.42 -26.37
N ALA A 34 -21.01 8.59 -25.22
CA ALA A 34 -19.57 8.40 -25.14
C ALA A 34 -19.25 7.97 -23.71
N ALA A 35 -19.38 6.67 -23.43
CA ALA A 35 -18.85 6.11 -22.21
C ALA A 35 -17.37 6.49 -22.18
N LEU A 36 -17.00 7.40 -21.25
CA LEU A 36 -15.62 7.56 -20.85
C LEU A 36 -15.17 6.16 -20.43
N ARG A 37 -14.49 5.46 -21.33
CA ARG A 37 -13.83 4.19 -21.05
C ARG A 37 -12.67 4.54 -20.14
N LEU A 38 -12.98 4.69 -18.85
CA LEU A 38 -11.98 4.55 -17.80
C LEU A 38 -11.27 3.23 -18.08
N PRO A 39 -9.93 3.21 -18.13
CA PRO A 39 -9.19 1.99 -18.38
C PRO A 39 -9.66 0.93 -17.38
N GLU A 40 -10.04 -0.24 -17.90
CA GLU A 40 -10.50 -1.35 -17.09
C GLU A 40 -9.41 -1.69 -16.09
N ALA A 41 -9.72 -1.63 -14.80
CA ALA A 41 -8.76 -1.99 -13.77
C ALA A 41 -8.36 -3.46 -14.00
N PRO A 42 -7.05 -3.79 -13.93
CA PRO A 42 -6.61 -5.16 -14.18
C PRO A 42 -7.29 -6.11 -13.21
N ARG A 43 -7.94 -7.16 -13.74
CA ARG A 43 -8.61 -8.18 -12.93
C ARG A 43 -7.66 -8.87 -11.96
N TYR A 44 -6.45 -9.18 -12.41
CA TYR A 44 -5.45 -9.86 -11.60
C TYR A 44 -4.35 -8.89 -11.16
N LEU A 45 -3.99 -8.95 -9.88
CA LEU A 45 -2.80 -8.32 -9.33
C LEU A 45 -1.78 -9.41 -9.02
N THR A 46 -0.67 -9.39 -9.74
CA THR A 46 0.52 -10.18 -9.41
C THR A 46 1.64 -9.22 -9.04
N PHE A 47 2.32 -9.45 -7.93
CA PHE A 47 3.43 -8.62 -7.50
C PHE A 47 4.48 -9.42 -6.73
N ARG A 48 5.70 -8.92 -6.79
CA ARG A 48 6.80 -9.30 -5.91
C ARG A 48 7.39 -8.01 -5.37
N ALA A 49 7.56 -7.93 -4.05
CA ALA A 49 8.16 -6.78 -3.42
C ALA A 49 9.18 -7.22 -2.37
N SER A 50 10.29 -6.49 -2.29
CA SER A 50 11.36 -6.80 -1.36
C SER A 50 11.94 -5.54 -0.69
N ALA A 51 12.53 -5.74 0.48
CA ALA A 51 13.37 -4.74 1.11
C ALA A 51 14.42 -5.40 1.99
N GLY A 52 15.61 -4.81 1.99
CA GLY A 52 16.59 -5.03 3.05
C GLY A 52 16.15 -4.35 4.33
N LEU A 53 16.23 -5.07 5.43
CA LEU A 53 15.93 -4.54 6.75
C LEU A 53 17.20 -4.59 7.60
N PRO A 54 17.65 -3.47 8.17
CA PRO A 54 18.06 -3.45 9.55
C PRO A 54 16.79 -3.20 10.38
N ALA A 55 16.19 -4.25 10.93
CA ALA A 55 15.16 -4.07 11.93
C ALA A 55 15.65 -4.73 13.22
N LYS A 56 16.21 -3.95 14.16
CA LYS A 56 16.27 -4.40 15.55
C LYS A 56 14.86 -4.93 15.92
N PRO A 57 14.71 -6.13 16.50
CA PRO A 57 15.73 -6.95 17.15
C PRO A 57 16.30 -8.12 16.30
N LEU A 58 16.15 -8.13 14.98
CA LEU A 58 16.65 -9.24 14.16
C LEU A 58 18.19 -9.30 14.21
N PRO A 59 18.78 -10.48 14.46
CA PRO A 59 20.22 -10.63 14.75
C PRO A 59 21.13 -10.41 13.53
N SER A 60 20.58 -10.29 12.33
CA SER A 60 21.31 -10.19 11.07
C SER A 60 20.61 -9.26 10.08
N MET A 61 21.34 -8.77 9.08
CA MET A 61 20.75 -8.18 7.89
C MET A 61 19.85 -9.24 7.22
N VAL A 62 18.59 -8.90 7.02
CA VAL A 62 17.61 -9.79 6.39
C VAL A 62 16.96 -9.10 5.20
N THR A 63 16.42 -9.90 4.30
CA THR A 63 15.57 -9.41 3.21
C THR A 63 14.17 -9.94 3.41
N LYS A 64 13.20 -9.05 3.55
CA LYS A 64 11.78 -9.44 3.50
C LYS A 64 11.34 -9.48 2.04
N ILE A 65 10.62 -10.53 1.69
CA ILE A 65 9.99 -10.71 0.38
C ILE A 65 8.51 -10.97 0.59
N VAL A 66 7.68 -10.29 -0.19
CA VAL A 66 6.24 -10.53 -0.26
C VAL A 66 5.87 -10.73 -1.72
N GLU A 67 5.28 -11.87 -2.02
CA GLU A 67 4.80 -12.24 -3.35
C GLU A 67 3.30 -12.47 -3.25
N GLY A 68 2.54 -11.93 -4.19
CA GLY A 68 1.09 -12.06 -4.19
C GLY A 68 0.52 -12.31 -5.58
N HIS A 69 -0.53 -13.11 -5.63
CA HIS A 69 -1.38 -13.31 -6.80
C HIS A 69 -2.84 -13.23 -6.34
N VAL A 70 -3.55 -12.22 -6.81
CA VAL A 70 -4.89 -11.87 -6.33
C VAL A 70 -5.80 -11.57 -7.50
N ASP A 71 -6.97 -12.18 -7.52
CA ASP A 71 -8.08 -11.79 -8.37
C ASP A 71 -8.85 -10.66 -7.65
N LEU A 72 -8.73 -9.44 -8.17
CA LEU A 72 -9.33 -8.22 -7.64
C LEU A 72 -10.85 -8.14 -7.88
N GLU A 73 -11.39 -8.95 -8.79
CA GLU A 73 -12.83 -9.06 -9.03
C GLU A 73 -13.47 -9.91 -7.93
N SER A 74 -12.87 -11.07 -7.62
CA SER A 74 -13.35 -11.93 -6.52
C SER A 74 -12.90 -11.45 -5.13
N GLY A 75 -11.87 -10.61 -5.07
CA GLY A 75 -11.23 -10.20 -3.81
C GLY A 75 -10.45 -11.32 -3.12
N SER A 76 -10.07 -12.36 -3.85
CA SER A 76 -9.44 -13.57 -3.32
C SER A 76 -8.10 -13.88 -3.99
N GLY A 77 -7.27 -14.67 -3.33
CA GLY A 77 -5.93 -15.00 -3.83
C GLY A 77 -5.00 -15.47 -2.73
N THR A 78 -3.71 -15.46 -3.03
CA THR A 78 -2.67 -15.93 -2.12
C THR A 78 -1.53 -14.93 -2.03
N ILE A 79 -1.01 -14.76 -0.83
CA ILE A 79 0.23 -14.02 -0.56
C ILE A 79 1.19 -14.95 0.16
N THR A 80 2.44 -14.96 -0.27
CA THR A 80 3.55 -15.60 0.43
C THR A 80 4.45 -14.49 0.99
N SER A 81 4.63 -14.46 2.31
CA SER A 81 5.59 -13.59 2.97
C SER A 81 6.73 -14.41 3.56
N ARG A 82 7.97 -14.01 3.27
CA ARG A 82 9.18 -14.68 3.72
C ARG A 82 10.21 -13.67 4.19
N VAL A 83 11.00 -14.07 5.17
CA VAL A 83 12.19 -13.32 5.58
C VAL A 83 13.39 -14.22 5.33
N LEU A 84 14.31 -13.75 4.50
CA LEU A 84 15.52 -14.46 4.12
C LEU A 84 16.73 -13.88 4.84
N ALA A 85 17.69 -14.72 5.20
CA ALA A 85 18.95 -14.24 5.75
C ALA A 85 19.78 -13.55 4.65
N GLY A 86 20.43 -12.43 4.98
CA GLY A 86 21.30 -11.69 4.06
C GLY A 86 20.61 -10.52 3.34
N HIS A 87 21.42 -9.49 3.06
CA HIS A 87 21.12 -8.32 2.24
C HIS A 87 22.47 -7.69 1.85
N PRO A 88 22.68 -7.11 0.65
CA PRO A 88 21.73 -6.89 -0.46
C PRO A 88 21.37 -8.13 -1.26
N VAL A 89 22.20 -9.18 -1.22
CA VAL A 89 21.92 -10.46 -1.87
C VAL A 89 21.31 -11.40 -0.83
N PRO A 90 20.00 -11.71 -0.91
CA PRO A 90 19.39 -12.66 0.01
C PRO A 90 19.94 -14.06 -0.22
N SER A 91 20.22 -14.78 0.85
CA SER A 91 20.44 -16.22 0.79
C SER A 91 19.13 -16.95 0.45
N GLN A 92 19.23 -18.21 0.04
CA GLN A 92 18.06 -19.07 -0.14
C GLN A 92 17.48 -19.58 1.19
N ILE A 93 18.06 -19.18 2.34
CA ILE A 93 17.66 -19.64 3.66
C ILE A 93 16.59 -18.71 4.21
N ALA A 94 15.36 -19.22 4.27
CA ALA A 94 14.29 -18.57 5.00
C ALA A 94 14.52 -18.71 6.51
N LEU A 95 14.32 -17.61 7.24
CA LEU A 95 14.36 -17.63 8.70
C LEU A 95 13.19 -18.46 9.23
N PRO A 96 13.46 -19.47 10.07
CA PRO A 96 12.42 -20.32 10.65
C PRO A 96 11.37 -19.51 11.39
N GLY A 97 10.10 -19.89 11.23
CA GLY A 97 8.99 -19.21 11.90
C GLY A 97 8.66 -17.82 11.36
N LEU A 98 9.30 -17.35 10.27
CA LEU A 98 9.00 -16.05 9.62
C LEU A 98 8.48 -16.20 8.18
N THR A 99 8.03 -17.40 7.82
CA THR A 99 7.32 -17.65 6.55
C THR A 99 5.83 -17.74 6.81
N ARG A 100 5.03 -17.07 5.99
CA ARG A 100 3.57 -17.08 6.06
C ARG A 100 3.00 -17.36 4.67
N LEU A 101 2.12 -18.36 4.61
CA LEU A 101 1.16 -18.50 3.52
C LEU A 101 -0.13 -17.84 3.96
N ILE A 102 -0.65 -16.94 3.13
CA ILE A 102 -1.75 -16.06 3.48
C ILE A 102 -2.80 -16.17 2.41
N ARG A 103 -4.01 -16.51 2.82
CA ARG A 103 -5.18 -16.47 1.94
C ARG A 103 -5.78 -15.08 1.98
N VAL A 104 -5.89 -14.44 0.82
CA VAL A 104 -6.54 -13.13 0.69
C VAL A 104 -8.05 -13.33 0.79
N THR A 105 -8.68 -12.52 1.65
CA THR A 105 -10.13 -12.56 1.93
C THR A 105 -10.86 -11.33 1.42
N SER A 106 -10.13 -10.24 1.16
CA SER A 106 -10.67 -9.07 0.48
C SER A 106 -9.59 -8.33 -0.27
N ALA A 107 -9.98 -7.71 -1.38
CA ALA A 107 -9.19 -6.73 -2.09
C ALA A 107 -10.07 -5.51 -2.37
N THR A 108 -9.57 -4.32 -2.03
CA THR A 108 -10.25 -3.06 -2.29
C THR A 108 -9.32 -2.16 -3.08
N GLN A 109 -9.79 -1.68 -4.23
CA GLN A 109 -9.06 -0.73 -5.06
C GLN A 109 -9.58 0.67 -4.79
N GLU A 110 -8.69 1.58 -4.40
CA GLU A 110 -9.01 2.98 -4.20
C GLU A 110 -7.96 3.83 -4.92
N GLY A 111 -8.35 4.41 -6.05
CA GLY A 111 -7.44 5.15 -6.91
C GLY A 111 -6.25 4.31 -7.40
N GLY A 112 -5.03 4.74 -7.08
CA GLY A 112 -3.79 4.06 -7.45
C GLY A 112 -3.34 2.99 -6.46
N SER A 113 -4.11 2.74 -5.40
CA SER A 113 -3.72 1.85 -4.31
C SER A 113 -4.65 0.65 -4.21
N VAL A 114 -4.08 -0.49 -3.82
CA VAL A 114 -4.83 -1.72 -3.52
C VAL A 114 -4.60 -2.09 -2.07
N ARG A 115 -5.69 -2.17 -1.31
CA ARG A 115 -5.69 -2.69 0.06
C ARG A 115 -6.11 -4.15 0.01
N LEU A 116 -5.28 -5.03 0.56
CA LEU A 116 -5.56 -6.46 0.68
C LEU A 116 -5.68 -6.81 2.15
N THR A 117 -6.72 -7.57 2.50
CA THR A 117 -6.80 -8.24 3.80
C THR A 117 -6.67 -9.73 3.57
N GLY A 118 -5.89 -10.39 4.41
CA GLY A 118 -5.72 -11.83 4.35
C GLY A 118 -5.60 -12.44 5.73
N VAL A 119 -5.70 -13.77 5.74
CA VAL A 119 -5.60 -14.59 6.93
C VAL A 119 -4.49 -15.61 6.72
N VAL A 120 -3.59 -15.75 7.70
CA VAL A 120 -2.56 -16.79 7.70
C VAL A 120 -3.22 -18.15 7.69
N ASP A 121 -2.82 -18.98 6.73
CA ASP A 121 -3.44 -20.28 6.45
C ASP A 121 -3.17 -21.27 7.58
N ASP A 122 -1.88 -21.44 7.94
CA ASP A 122 -1.46 -22.24 9.08
C ASP A 122 -1.19 -21.35 10.31
N ARG A 123 -2.20 -21.23 11.17
CA ARG A 123 -2.12 -20.43 12.41
C ARG A 123 -1.20 -21.02 13.47
N SER A 124 -0.79 -22.29 13.35
CA SER A 124 0.16 -22.90 14.29
C SER A 124 1.57 -22.32 14.15
N GLN A 125 1.86 -21.66 13.02
CA GLN A 125 3.15 -21.02 12.73
C GLN A 125 3.22 -19.57 13.21
N LEU A 126 2.15 -19.04 13.81
CA LEU A 126 2.12 -17.69 14.34
C LEU A 126 3.00 -17.60 15.59
N LEU A 127 3.78 -16.52 15.66
CA LEU A 127 4.50 -16.18 16.88
C LEU A 127 3.53 -15.76 17.96
N ARG A 128 3.96 -15.86 19.23
CA ARG A 128 3.15 -15.42 20.37
C ARG A 128 2.80 -13.93 20.21
N GLY A 129 1.49 -13.65 20.16
CA GLY A 129 0.97 -12.28 20.00
C GLY A 129 0.88 -11.81 18.54
N GLU A 130 1.24 -12.64 17.56
CA GLU A 130 1.04 -12.34 16.14
C GLU A 130 -0.44 -12.49 15.75
N SER A 131 -0.95 -11.50 15.01
CA SER A 131 -2.31 -11.56 14.48
C SER A 131 -2.39 -12.53 13.29
N PRO A 132 -3.41 -13.41 13.21
CA PRO A 132 -3.67 -14.19 12.01
C PRO A 132 -4.19 -13.33 10.86
N ASN A 133 -4.76 -12.16 11.15
CA ASN A 133 -5.29 -11.23 10.16
C ASN A 133 -4.21 -10.22 9.80
N LEU A 134 -3.91 -10.12 8.51
CA LEU A 134 -2.85 -9.31 7.96
C LEU A 134 -3.41 -8.36 6.91
N GLU A 135 -2.84 -7.18 6.83
CA GLU A 135 -3.22 -6.15 5.89
C GLU A 135 -2.01 -5.74 5.05
N PHE A 136 -2.21 -5.61 3.74
CA PHE A 136 -1.21 -5.17 2.79
C PHE A 136 -1.74 -3.97 2.03
N VAL A 137 -0.88 -2.97 1.82
CA VAL A 137 -1.22 -1.80 1.01
C VAL A 137 -0.22 -1.67 -0.11
N ILE A 138 -0.69 -1.85 -1.34
CA ILE A 138 0.09 -1.73 -2.56
C ILE A 138 -0.17 -0.34 -3.12
N ASP A 139 0.87 0.49 -3.21
CA ASP A 139 0.82 1.76 -3.93
C ASP A 139 1.45 1.56 -5.31
N ARG A 140 0.62 1.52 -6.35
CA ARG A 140 1.07 1.28 -7.73
C ARG A 140 1.80 2.49 -8.32
N LYS A 141 1.59 3.70 -7.78
CA LYS A 141 2.26 4.91 -8.25
C LYS A 141 3.68 5.00 -7.70
N LEU A 142 3.83 4.67 -6.41
CA LEU A 142 5.13 4.66 -5.75
C LEU A 142 5.92 3.36 -6.02
N GLY A 143 5.25 2.32 -6.51
CA GLY A 143 5.87 1.00 -6.69
C GLY A 143 6.23 0.37 -5.36
N THR A 144 5.38 0.53 -4.34
CA THR A 144 5.66 0.04 -2.98
C THR A 144 4.57 -0.84 -2.41
N VAL A 145 4.96 -1.71 -1.48
CA VAL A 145 4.05 -2.54 -0.70
C VAL A 145 4.33 -2.33 0.78
N THR A 146 3.34 -1.88 1.53
CA THR A 146 3.37 -1.91 2.99
C THR A 146 2.88 -3.27 3.47
N ALA A 147 3.69 -3.96 4.26
CA ALA A 147 3.41 -5.31 4.72
C ALA A 147 3.80 -5.50 6.20
N PRO A 148 3.08 -6.31 6.98
CA PRO A 148 3.34 -6.55 8.39
C PRO A 148 4.52 -7.50 8.59
N LEU A 149 5.36 -7.22 9.58
CA LEU A 149 6.47 -8.05 10.06
C LEU A 149 6.57 -7.87 11.58
N ALA A 150 6.42 -8.96 12.33
CA ALA A 150 6.60 -8.96 13.79
C ALA A 150 5.85 -7.83 14.53
N GLY A 151 4.61 -7.53 14.11
CA GLY A 151 3.77 -6.48 14.71
C GLY A 151 4.02 -5.06 14.19
N HIS A 152 4.94 -4.87 13.23
CA HIS A 152 5.22 -3.57 12.62
C HIS A 152 4.98 -3.61 11.11
N ASN A 153 4.64 -2.48 10.52
CA ASN A 153 4.56 -2.34 9.07
C ASN A 153 5.91 -1.94 8.50
N VAL A 154 6.31 -2.60 7.41
CA VAL A 154 7.51 -2.27 6.65
C VAL A 154 7.15 -2.02 5.19
N THR A 155 7.81 -1.04 4.60
CA THR A 155 7.63 -0.68 3.19
C THR A 155 8.64 -1.44 2.34
N LEU A 156 8.13 -2.11 1.31
CA LEU A 156 8.87 -2.90 0.33
C LEU A 156 8.79 -2.22 -1.03
N THR A 157 9.79 -2.44 -1.88
CA THR A 157 9.80 -1.97 -3.27
C THR A 157 9.36 -3.09 -4.19
N ILE A 158 8.45 -2.81 -5.12
CA ILE A 158 7.98 -3.75 -6.14
C ILE A 158 9.09 -3.95 -7.20
N GLU A 159 9.25 -5.19 -7.64
CA GLU A 159 10.20 -5.62 -8.69
C GLU A 159 9.50 -5.91 -10.02
#